data_AF-A0A9D7UG75-F1
#
_entry.id   AF-A0A9D7UG75-F1
#
_cell.length_a   1.000
_cell.length_b   1.000
_cell.length_c   1.000
_cell.angle_alpha   90.00
_cell.angle_beta   90.00
_cell.angle_gamma   90.00
#
_symmetry.space_group_name_H-M   'P 1'
#
loop_
_entity.id
_entity.type
_entity.pdbx_description
1 polymer ?
#
loop_
_entity_poly.entity_id
_entity_poly.type
_entity_poly.pdbx_seq_one_letter_code
_entity_poly.pdbx_strand_id
1 'polypeptide(L)'
;RMVISRRGLIYAFERGNIVCIDRNGSPTAGPLRKPLPDNFEPRAIAVDDESDTIFLLGDGSVLIGIPDNLQGEFFNIPLSGPAPTGDIDLCVSPVDRSIWISSTGLDTVLQHVRDPETGRYLPAVQIDGAGVVNPRSVQVDDVGDVFFSSNGMIQHWTPAARDVGGGYVPAQDSMWAGDPAGSRLVMSRSRSNFDPDTMSGPGFNNVPPEGEENLGQNVEDCVGDVNFDGLVNFQDLNFIVSNFNTDQAWLDGDVDGDGDIDFTDLNLVLSGFNTACD
;
A
#
# COMPACT_ATOMS: atom_id res chain seq x y z
N ARG A 1 -4.27 13.67 8.01
CA ARG A 1 -3.46 12.64 7.31
C ARG A 1 -3.10 11.56 8.31
N MET A 2 -2.91 10.33 7.83
CA MET A 2 -2.42 9.22 8.65
C MET A 2 -1.29 8.49 7.94
N VAL A 3 -0.46 7.82 8.74
CA VAL A 3 0.59 6.89 8.32
C VAL A 3 0.58 5.68 9.26
N ILE A 4 1.00 4.53 8.76
CA ILE A 4 1.11 3.29 9.52
C ILE A 4 2.59 2.92 9.57
N SER A 5 3.13 2.64 10.76
CA SER A 5 4.52 2.17 10.89
C SER A 5 4.64 0.66 10.63
N ARG A 6 5.87 0.17 10.45
CA ARG A 6 6.17 -1.27 10.40
C ARG A 6 5.62 -2.09 11.56
N ARG A 7 5.39 -1.48 12.74
CA ARG A 7 4.83 -2.14 13.93
C ARG A 7 3.30 -2.19 13.94
N GLY A 8 2.65 -1.69 12.89
CA GLY A 8 1.19 -1.60 12.82
C GLY A 8 0.61 -0.50 13.72
N LEU A 9 1.42 0.48 14.11
CA LEU A 9 0.95 1.66 14.84
C LEU A 9 0.44 2.69 13.83
N ILE A 10 -0.71 3.29 14.11
CA ILE A 10 -1.33 4.30 13.26
C ILE A 10 -1.06 5.67 13.87
N TYR A 11 -0.44 6.56 13.11
CA TYR A 11 -0.18 7.94 13.50
C TYR A 11 -1.08 8.88 12.71
N ALA A 12 -1.69 9.84 13.39
CA ALA A 12 -2.54 10.85 12.78
C ALA A 12 -2.44 12.19 13.50
N PHE A 13 -2.94 13.25 12.86
CA PHE A 13 -3.06 14.57 13.48
C PHE A 13 -4.45 14.77 14.07
N GLU A 14 -4.53 15.22 15.32
CA GLU A 14 -5.78 15.56 15.99
C GLU A 14 -5.61 16.84 16.83
N ARG A 15 -6.29 17.93 16.45
CA ARG A 15 -6.42 19.18 17.23
C ARG A 15 -5.08 19.70 17.78
N GLY A 16 -4.08 19.86 16.92
CA GLY A 16 -2.74 20.34 17.32
C GLY A 16 -1.86 19.30 18.01
N ASN A 17 -2.23 18.02 17.98
CA ASN A 17 -1.44 16.91 18.49
C ASN A 17 -1.13 15.92 17.38
N ILE A 18 -0.02 15.21 17.52
CA ILE A 18 0.15 13.89 16.90
C ILE A 18 -0.38 12.83 17.87
N VAL A 19 -1.18 11.90 17.36
CA VAL A 19 -1.74 10.78 18.11
C VAL A 19 -1.26 9.46 17.53
N CYS A 20 -0.97 8.50 18.40
CA CYS A 20 -0.61 7.14 18.05
C CYS A 20 -1.69 6.17 18.56
N ILE A 21 -2.18 5.31 17.67
CA ILE A 21 -3.20 4.30 17.94
C ILE A 21 -2.56 2.93 17.70
N ASP A 22 -2.64 2.05 18.69
CA ASP A 22 -2.12 0.68 18.57
C ASP A 22 -3.09 -0.25 17.82
N ARG A 23 -2.58 -1.42 17.42
CA ARG A 23 -3.35 -2.46 16.72
C ARG A 23 -4.51 -3.07 17.55
N ASN A 24 -4.44 -2.95 18.87
CA ASN A 24 -5.43 -3.55 19.77
C ASN A 24 -6.58 -2.57 20.07
N GLY A 25 -6.48 -1.33 19.59
CA GLY A 25 -7.41 -0.26 19.89
C GLY A 25 -7.64 -0.05 21.38
N SER A 26 -6.73 -0.52 22.26
CA SER A 26 -7.05 -0.76 23.66
C SER A 26 -7.28 0.57 24.39
N PRO A 27 -8.53 0.90 24.77
CA PRO A 27 -8.88 2.22 25.30
C PRO A 27 -8.34 2.49 26.70
N THR A 28 -7.81 1.49 27.40
CA THR A 28 -7.48 1.56 28.83
C THR A 28 -6.29 2.46 29.14
N ALA A 29 -5.40 2.74 28.18
CA ALA A 29 -4.35 3.76 28.32
C ALA A 29 -4.60 5.03 27.49
N GLY A 30 -5.65 5.03 26.65
CA GLY A 30 -5.87 6.07 25.63
C GLY A 30 -4.78 6.08 24.54
N PRO A 31 -5.02 6.74 23.40
CA PRO A 31 -3.96 6.93 22.41
C PRO A 31 -2.82 7.75 23.02
N LEU A 32 -1.57 7.40 22.70
CA LEU A 32 -0.43 8.24 23.04
C LEU A 32 -0.57 9.56 22.28
N ARG A 33 -0.43 10.69 22.97
CA ARG A 33 -0.58 12.03 22.39
C ARG A 33 0.66 12.87 22.69
N LYS A 34 1.13 13.59 21.68
CA LYS A 34 2.17 14.62 21.84
C LYS A 34 1.67 15.94 21.23
N PRO A 35 1.63 17.04 22.00
CA PRO A 35 1.36 18.37 21.46
C PRO A 35 2.41 18.74 20.43
N LEU A 36 1.97 19.27 19.28
CA LEU A 36 2.89 19.80 18.27
C LEU A 36 3.54 21.09 18.77
N PRO A 37 4.72 21.47 18.23
CA PRO A 37 5.33 22.76 18.56
C PRO A 37 4.39 23.93 18.27
N ASP A 38 4.51 25.01 19.04
CA ASP A 38 3.69 26.21 18.85
C ASP A 38 3.82 26.76 17.43
N ASN A 39 2.68 27.10 16.81
CA ASN A 39 2.58 27.58 15.42
C ASN A 39 3.07 26.59 14.35
N PHE A 40 3.25 25.31 14.69
CA PHE A 40 3.52 24.28 13.69
C PHE A 40 2.22 23.71 13.14
N GLU A 41 1.96 23.95 11.85
CA GLU A 41 0.82 23.41 11.14
C GLU A 41 1.26 22.23 10.25
N PRO A 42 1.02 20.97 10.67
CA PRO A 42 1.49 19.82 9.91
C PRO A 42 0.69 19.66 8.60
N ARG A 43 1.40 19.61 7.48
CA ARG A 43 0.85 19.41 6.14
C ARG A 43 1.00 17.97 5.67
N ALA A 44 2.10 17.30 6.01
CA ALA A 44 2.38 15.91 5.65
C ALA A 44 3.00 15.11 6.81
N ILE A 45 2.91 13.78 6.73
CA ILE A 45 3.45 12.84 7.74
C ILE A 45 4.00 11.60 7.05
N ALA A 46 5.16 11.13 7.49
CA ALA A 46 5.76 9.87 7.05
C ALA A 46 6.48 9.18 8.21
N VAL A 47 6.76 7.89 8.05
CA VAL A 47 7.56 7.09 8.99
C VAL A 47 8.79 6.57 8.27
N ASP A 48 9.94 6.76 8.89
CA ASP A 48 11.17 6.02 8.61
C ASP A 48 11.13 4.73 9.43
N ASP A 49 10.84 3.63 8.74
CA ASP A 49 10.71 2.31 9.36
C ASP A 49 12.03 1.79 9.90
N GLU A 50 13.19 2.20 9.37
CA GLU A 50 14.48 1.70 9.86
C GLU A 50 14.83 2.31 11.21
N SER A 51 14.59 3.63 11.35
CA SER A 51 14.93 4.37 12.58
C SER A 51 13.79 4.53 13.56
N ASP A 52 12.60 4.01 13.23
CA ASP A 52 11.37 4.24 14.00
C ASP A 52 11.15 5.74 14.27
N THR A 53 11.39 6.58 13.26
CA THR A 53 11.22 8.03 13.35
C THR A 53 9.99 8.46 12.56
N ILE A 54 9.16 9.30 13.16
CA ILE A 54 8.05 9.95 12.49
C ILE A 54 8.51 11.33 12.03
N PHE A 55 8.35 11.60 10.74
CA PHE A 55 8.59 12.91 10.17
C PHE A 55 7.29 13.66 9.95
N LEU A 56 7.29 14.93 10.34
CA LEU A 56 6.20 15.86 10.12
C LEU A 56 6.72 17.03 9.30
N LEU A 57 6.08 17.30 8.18
CA LEU A 57 6.40 18.44 7.35
C LEU A 57 5.29 19.49 7.50
N GLY A 58 5.66 20.67 7.97
CA GLY A 58 4.80 21.84 8.06
C GLY A 58 5.04 22.83 6.94
N ASP A 59 4.46 24.03 7.09
CA ASP A 59 4.66 25.12 6.14
C ASP A 59 6.12 25.60 6.09
N GLY A 60 6.52 26.18 4.95
CA GLY A 60 7.85 26.79 4.79
C GLY A 60 9.03 25.82 4.84
N SER A 61 8.83 24.56 4.45
CA SER A 61 9.84 23.48 4.50
C SER A 61 10.32 23.12 5.91
N VAL A 62 9.52 23.42 6.95
CA VAL A 62 9.88 23.02 8.31
C VAL A 62 9.59 21.54 8.48
N LEU A 63 10.65 20.73 8.41
CA LEU A 63 10.60 19.31 8.70
C LEU A 63 11.08 19.06 10.14
N ILE A 64 10.26 18.37 10.92
CA ILE A 64 10.59 17.93 12.27
C ILE A 64 10.47 16.42 12.39
N GLY A 65 11.28 15.83 13.26
CA GLY A 65 11.25 14.42 13.61
C GLY A 65 10.89 14.19 15.08
N ILE A 66 10.29 13.04 15.37
CA ILE A 66 10.08 12.52 16.72
C ILE A 66 10.14 10.98 16.69
N PRO A 67 10.66 10.30 17.72
CA PRO A 67 10.58 8.84 17.81
C PRO A 67 9.14 8.31 17.79
N ASP A 68 8.96 7.08 17.30
CA ASP A 68 7.66 6.42 17.11
C ASP A 68 6.85 6.22 18.41
N ASN A 69 7.52 6.19 19.56
CA ASN A 69 6.90 6.13 20.89
C ASN A 69 6.34 7.48 21.38
N LEU A 70 6.48 8.55 20.57
CA LEU A 70 6.08 9.93 20.88
C LEU A 70 6.72 10.51 22.16
N GLN A 71 7.84 9.94 22.62
CA GLN A 71 8.61 10.44 23.75
C GLN A 71 9.77 11.32 23.29
N GLY A 72 10.19 12.24 24.16
CA GLY A 72 11.27 13.18 23.88
C GLY A 72 10.81 14.47 23.19
N GLU A 73 11.78 15.25 22.74
CA GLU A 73 11.57 16.53 22.06
C GLU A 73 11.55 16.35 20.54
N PHE A 74 10.80 17.20 19.86
CA PHE A 74 10.92 17.32 18.41
C PHE A 74 12.31 17.83 18.06
N PHE A 75 12.90 17.29 16.99
CA PHE A 75 14.15 17.79 16.45
C PHE A 75 13.95 18.30 15.03
N ASN A 76 14.59 19.42 14.72
CA ASN A 76 14.52 20.03 13.41
C ASN A 76 15.42 19.30 12.42
N ILE A 77 14.92 19.10 11.21
CA ILE A 77 15.65 18.50 10.11
C ILE A 77 15.78 19.57 9.02
N PRO A 78 16.96 20.21 8.89
CA PRO A 78 17.12 21.29 7.94
C PRO A 78 17.04 20.75 6.51
N LEU A 79 15.98 21.12 5.80
CA LEU A 79 15.84 20.87 4.37
C LEU A 79 16.24 22.13 3.60
N SER A 80 16.97 21.95 2.50
CA SER A 80 17.36 23.04 1.59
C SER A 80 16.78 22.78 0.21
N GLY A 81 16.07 23.76 -0.36
CA GLY A 81 15.40 23.61 -1.64
C GLY A 81 14.22 24.56 -1.78
N PRO A 82 13.47 24.49 -2.90
CA PRO A 82 12.23 25.24 -3.06
C PRO A 82 11.23 24.82 -1.98
N ALA A 83 10.48 25.80 -1.44
CA ALA A 83 9.48 25.51 -0.42
C ALA A 83 8.23 24.86 -1.04
N PRO A 84 7.82 23.65 -0.58
CA PRO A 84 6.59 23.04 -1.06
C PRO A 84 5.39 23.86 -0.58
N THR A 85 4.38 24.02 -1.44
CA THR A 85 3.17 24.80 -1.19
C THR A 85 1.94 24.12 -1.78
N GLY A 86 0.74 24.50 -1.34
CA GLY A 86 -0.49 23.78 -1.72
C GLY A 86 -0.56 22.41 -1.04
N ASP A 87 -1.10 21.39 -1.71
CA ASP A 87 -1.17 20.04 -1.16
C ASP A 87 0.19 19.35 -1.24
N ILE A 88 0.70 18.95 -0.08
CA ILE A 88 2.07 18.42 0.07
C ILE A 88 1.99 16.99 0.56
N ASP A 89 2.65 16.03 -0.08
CA ASP A 89 2.82 14.67 0.44
C ASP A 89 4.28 14.36 0.69
N LEU A 90 4.52 13.40 1.57
CA LEU A 90 5.84 13.03 2.04
C LEU A 90 5.92 11.50 2.15
N CYS A 91 7.02 10.93 1.69
CA CYS A 91 7.40 9.56 2.04
C CYS A 91 8.90 9.45 2.30
N VAL A 92 9.29 8.39 2.99
CA VAL A 92 10.70 8.03 3.21
C VAL A 92 10.99 6.79 2.36
N SER A 93 12.04 6.86 1.56
CA SER A 93 12.55 5.74 0.78
C SER A 93 13.04 4.63 1.73
N PRO A 94 12.59 3.37 1.56
CA PRO A 94 13.07 2.26 2.37
C PRO A 94 14.48 1.80 1.97
N VAL A 95 14.99 2.24 0.81
CA VAL A 95 16.28 1.80 0.25
C VAL A 95 17.45 2.60 0.82
N ASP A 96 17.30 3.91 0.88
CA ASP A 96 18.38 4.85 1.20
C ASP A 96 17.99 5.92 2.23
N ARG A 97 16.76 5.83 2.75
CA ARG A 97 16.20 6.76 3.75
C ARG A 97 16.14 8.22 3.27
N SER A 98 16.18 8.42 1.96
CA SER A 98 15.92 9.71 1.36
C SER A 98 14.47 10.14 1.61
N ILE A 99 14.28 11.45 1.76
CA ILE A 99 12.97 12.08 1.99
C ILE A 99 12.44 12.58 0.65
N TRP A 100 11.26 12.12 0.30
CA TRP A 100 10.60 12.42 -0.97
C TRP A 100 9.36 13.27 -0.74
N ILE A 101 9.27 14.41 -1.41
CA ILE A 101 8.20 15.38 -1.22
C ILE A 101 7.56 15.70 -2.57
N SER A 102 6.25 15.50 -2.67
CA SER A 102 5.44 16.05 -3.78
C SER A 102 4.63 17.23 -3.29
N SER A 103 4.42 18.23 -4.15
CA SER A 103 3.69 19.43 -3.78
C SER A 103 2.98 20.00 -4.99
N THR A 104 1.68 20.31 -4.89
CA THR A 104 0.92 20.87 -6.01
C THR A 104 1.37 22.27 -6.44
N GLY A 105 2.08 22.99 -5.56
CA GLY A 105 2.66 24.30 -5.85
C GLY A 105 4.01 24.24 -6.55
N LEU A 106 4.55 23.05 -6.83
CA LEU A 106 5.79 22.83 -7.58
C LEU A 106 5.48 21.91 -8.75
N ASP A 107 6.04 22.14 -9.93
CA ASP A 107 5.95 21.19 -11.06
C ASP A 107 7.12 20.19 -11.03
N THR A 108 7.56 19.82 -9.82
CA THR A 108 8.66 18.90 -9.55
C THR A 108 8.38 18.07 -8.30
N VAL A 109 8.96 16.88 -8.24
CA VAL A 109 9.06 16.09 -6.99
C VAL A 109 10.44 16.34 -6.40
N LEU A 110 10.53 16.56 -5.08
CA LEU A 110 11.79 16.84 -4.41
C LEU A 110 12.31 15.57 -3.74
N GLN A 111 13.59 15.25 -3.97
CA GLN A 111 14.33 14.24 -3.26
C GLN A 111 15.40 14.88 -2.38
N HIS A 112 15.35 14.62 -1.08
CA HIS A 112 16.41 14.93 -0.14
C HIS A 112 17.17 13.66 0.23
N VAL A 113 18.35 13.50 -0.36
CA VAL A 113 19.24 12.37 -0.08
C VAL A 113 19.87 12.53 1.30
N ARG A 114 19.93 11.45 2.07
CA ARG A 114 20.62 11.43 3.35
C ARG A 114 22.10 11.12 3.13
N ASP A 115 22.97 12.03 3.55
CA ASP A 115 24.42 11.81 3.55
C ASP A 115 24.74 10.69 4.55
N PRO A 116 25.35 9.57 4.11
CA PRO A 116 25.64 8.43 4.97
C PRO A 116 26.73 8.72 6.01
N GLU A 117 27.64 9.67 5.74
CA GLU A 117 28.74 10.00 6.65
C GLU A 117 28.28 10.95 7.75
N THR A 118 27.53 11.99 7.37
CA THR A 118 27.11 13.04 8.31
C THR A 118 25.72 12.85 8.88
N GLY A 119 24.91 11.99 8.26
CA GLY A 119 23.50 11.78 8.59
C GLY A 119 22.59 12.97 8.25
N ARG A 120 23.12 14.02 7.62
CA ARG A 120 22.37 15.22 7.23
C ARG A 120 21.71 15.03 5.88
N TYR A 121 20.62 15.75 5.63
CA TYR A 121 19.99 15.76 4.32
C TYR A 121 20.68 16.78 3.41
N LEU A 122 21.00 16.35 2.19
CA LEU A 122 21.58 17.17 1.15
C LEU A 122 20.51 18.13 0.56
N PRO A 123 20.93 19.18 -0.18
CA PRO A 123 20.00 20.00 -0.94
C PRO A 123 19.11 19.17 -1.86
N ALA A 124 17.85 19.60 -2.02
CA ALA A 124 16.86 18.90 -2.82
C ALA A 124 17.36 18.71 -4.26
N VAL A 125 17.30 17.47 -4.73
CA VAL A 125 17.32 17.15 -6.15
C VAL A 125 15.88 17.27 -6.64
N GLN A 126 15.66 18.04 -7.70
CA GLN A 126 14.35 18.17 -8.32
C GLN A 126 14.21 17.10 -9.40
N ILE A 127 13.19 16.26 -9.26
CA ILE A 127 12.77 15.31 -10.28
C ILE A 127 11.70 16.02 -11.11
N ASP A 128 12.08 16.36 -12.33
CA ASP A 128 11.28 17.07 -13.31
C ASP A 128 11.24 16.32 -14.64
N GLY A 129 10.32 16.71 -15.53
CA GLY A 129 10.22 16.15 -16.87
C GLY A 129 8.83 16.30 -17.47
N ALA A 130 8.68 15.83 -18.71
CA ALA A 130 7.41 15.89 -19.41
C ALA A 130 6.34 15.10 -18.64
N GLY A 131 5.25 15.77 -18.26
CA GLY A 131 4.15 15.15 -17.51
C GLY A 131 4.20 15.34 -15.99
N VAL A 132 5.30 15.84 -15.44
CA VAL A 132 5.37 16.25 -14.02
C VAL A 132 4.77 17.63 -13.88
N VAL A 133 3.47 17.68 -13.60
CA VAL A 133 2.70 18.90 -13.38
C VAL A 133 1.80 18.69 -12.17
N ASN A 134 1.86 19.60 -11.20
CA ASN A 134 1.04 19.56 -9.97
C ASN A 134 1.05 18.16 -9.29
N PRO A 135 2.21 17.59 -8.91
CA PRO A 135 2.27 16.30 -8.26
C PRO A 135 1.63 16.37 -6.87
N ARG A 136 0.81 15.38 -6.51
CA ARG A 136 -0.04 15.39 -5.31
C ARG A 136 0.34 14.38 -4.24
N SER A 137 0.89 13.25 -4.66
CA SER A 137 1.26 12.14 -3.79
C SER A 137 2.48 11.47 -4.34
N VAL A 138 3.36 11.00 -3.47
CA VAL A 138 4.61 10.32 -3.80
C VAL A 138 4.80 9.11 -2.89
N GLN A 139 5.25 8.00 -3.47
CA GLN A 139 5.60 6.75 -2.79
C GLN A 139 6.88 6.20 -3.42
N VAL A 140 7.68 5.51 -2.62
CA VAL A 140 8.89 4.80 -3.08
C VAL A 140 8.75 3.35 -2.68
N ASP A 141 9.03 2.44 -3.60
CA ASP A 141 8.97 1.00 -3.36
C ASP A 141 10.28 0.45 -2.76
N ASP A 142 10.39 -0.88 -2.66
CA ASP A 142 11.51 -1.59 -2.07
C ASP A 142 12.75 -1.72 -2.98
N VAL A 143 12.61 -1.45 -4.28
CA VAL A 143 13.74 -1.39 -5.22
C VAL A 143 14.20 0.05 -5.50
N GLY A 144 13.45 1.03 -5.00
CA GLY A 144 13.76 2.45 -5.10
C GLY A 144 13.05 3.13 -6.26
N ASP A 145 12.09 2.48 -6.90
CA ASP A 145 11.25 3.12 -7.91
C ASP A 145 10.27 4.07 -7.23
N VAL A 146 9.96 5.16 -7.92
CA VAL A 146 9.19 6.27 -7.40
C VAL A 146 7.87 6.34 -8.17
N PHE A 147 6.79 6.28 -7.40
CA PHE A 147 5.43 6.40 -7.91
C PHE A 147 4.83 7.70 -7.40
N PHE A 148 4.25 8.49 -8.29
CA PHE A 148 3.59 9.71 -7.89
C PHE A 148 2.39 10.03 -8.77
N SER A 149 1.39 10.69 -8.19
CA SER A 149 0.24 11.18 -8.97
C SER A 149 0.55 12.58 -9.50
N SER A 150 0.53 12.76 -10.81
CA SER A 150 0.74 14.06 -11.47
C SER A 150 -0.27 14.26 -12.59
N ASN A 151 -0.89 15.44 -12.66
CA ASN A 151 -1.95 15.76 -13.64
C ASN A 151 -3.08 14.71 -13.71
N GLY A 152 -3.43 14.10 -12.56
CA GLY A 152 -4.46 13.07 -12.48
C GLY A 152 -4.07 11.71 -13.07
N MET A 153 -2.79 11.48 -13.33
CA MET A 153 -2.25 10.20 -13.81
C MET A 153 -1.14 9.69 -12.89
N ILE A 154 -0.99 8.38 -12.82
CA ILE A 154 0.15 7.73 -12.16
C ILE A 154 1.39 7.96 -13.02
N GLN A 155 2.46 8.39 -12.37
CA GLN A 155 3.81 8.43 -12.89
C GLN A 155 4.61 7.34 -12.18
N HIS A 156 5.40 6.58 -12.92
CA HIS A 156 6.32 5.58 -12.38
C HIS A 156 7.70 5.83 -12.97
N TRP A 157 8.66 6.10 -12.10
CA TRP A 157 10.01 6.52 -12.45
C TRP A 157 11.02 5.63 -11.74
N THR A 158 11.98 5.10 -12.49
CA THR A 158 13.03 4.24 -11.94
C THR A 158 14.34 5.02 -11.82
N PRO A 159 15.24 4.64 -10.90
CA PRO A 159 16.60 5.18 -10.89
C PRO A 159 17.26 5.01 -12.27
N ALA A 160 17.83 6.09 -12.81
CA ALA A 160 18.62 6.02 -14.03
C ALA A 160 19.86 5.15 -13.80
N ALA A 161 20.26 4.38 -14.82
CA ALA A 161 21.52 3.64 -14.77
C ALA A 161 22.68 4.60 -14.41
N ARG A 162 23.62 4.13 -13.58
CA ARG A 162 24.72 4.96 -13.03
C ARG A 162 25.53 5.69 -14.10
N ASP A 163 25.55 5.19 -15.32
CA ASP A 163 26.35 5.71 -16.44
C ASP A 163 25.71 6.91 -17.16
N VAL A 164 24.46 7.28 -16.82
CA VAL A 164 23.70 8.37 -17.48
C VAL A 164 23.59 9.64 -16.61
N GLY A 165 24.43 9.77 -15.57
CA GLY A 165 24.56 11.00 -14.78
C GLY A 165 23.78 11.04 -13.46
N GLY A 166 23.17 9.92 -13.03
CA GLY A 166 22.38 9.86 -11.80
C GLY A 166 21.04 10.60 -11.94
N GLY A 167 20.01 10.14 -11.24
CA GLY A 167 18.67 10.71 -11.30
C GLY A 167 17.60 9.65 -11.53
N TYR A 168 16.43 10.08 -11.97
CA TYR A 168 15.27 9.23 -12.22
C TYR A 168 14.78 9.43 -13.66
N VAL A 169 14.31 8.36 -14.29
CA VAL A 169 13.73 8.37 -15.63
C VAL A 169 12.37 7.68 -15.64
N PRO A 170 11.44 8.05 -16.53
CA PRO A 170 10.19 7.32 -16.69
C PRO A 170 10.45 5.83 -16.95
N ALA A 171 9.78 4.96 -16.20
CA ALA A 171 9.86 3.52 -16.36
C ALA A 171 9.29 3.11 -17.74
N GLN A 172 10.07 2.42 -18.56
CA GLN A 172 9.67 2.06 -19.93
C GLN A 172 8.56 1.00 -19.97
N ASP A 173 8.57 0.07 -19.01
CA ASP A 173 7.67 -1.09 -18.95
C ASP A 173 6.69 -0.99 -17.78
N SER A 174 6.33 0.25 -17.38
CA SER A 174 5.38 0.44 -16.28
C SER A 174 3.97 0.04 -16.69
N MET A 175 3.43 -0.96 -16.01
CA MET A 175 2.01 -1.32 -16.15
C MET A 175 1.04 -0.32 -15.52
N TRP A 176 1.53 0.67 -14.75
CA TRP A 176 0.68 1.67 -14.07
C TRP A 176 0.85 3.08 -14.62
N ALA A 177 1.95 3.38 -15.32
CA ALA A 177 2.21 4.74 -15.79
C ALA A 177 1.15 5.16 -16.82
N GLY A 178 0.53 6.32 -16.60
CA GLY A 178 -0.56 6.83 -17.43
C GLY A 178 -1.95 6.43 -16.95
N ASP A 179 -2.08 5.51 -15.99
CA ASP A 179 -3.38 5.17 -15.42
C ASP A 179 -3.96 6.35 -14.61
N PRO A 180 -5.29 6.50 -14.55
CA PRO A 180 -5.92 7.53 -13.74
C PRO A 180 -5.54 7.43 -12.25
N ALA A 181 -5.14 8.56 -11.67
CA ALA A 181 -4.78 8.68 -10.26
C ALA A 181 -5.66 9.70 -9.53
N GLY A 182 -6.07 9.36 -8.32
CA GLY A 182 -6.69 10.31 -7.40
C GLY A 182 -5.68 11.30 -6.82
N SER A 183 -6.10 12.09 -5.83
CA SER A 183 -5.19 13.00 -5.11
C SER A 183 -4.18 12.28 -4.21
N ARG A 184 -4.36 10.98 -3.98
CA ARG A 184 -3.50 10.18 -3.11
C ARG A 184 -3.24 8.82 -3.75
N LEU A 185 -1.98 8.44 -3.80
CA LEU A 185 -1.52 7.10 -4.14
C LEU A 185 -0.93 6.51 -2.87
N VAL A 186 -1.37 5.31 -2.51
CA VAL A 186 -0.80 4.58 -1.37
C VAL A 186 -0.32 3.25 -1.90
N MET A 187 0.99 3.10 -1.96
CA MET A 187 1.58 1.79 -2.12
C MET A 187 1.55 1.14 -0.75
N SER A 188 0.71 0.12 -0.59
CA SER A 188 0.81 -0.78 0.55
C SER A 188 2.14 -1.49 0.35
N ARG A 189 3.18 -0.97 1.02
CA ARG A 189 4.57 -1.44 0.89
C ARG A 189 4.58 -2.97 0.83
N SER A 190 5.29 -3.54 -0.15
CA SER A 190 5.77 -4.91 -0.07
C SER A 190 6.51 -4.99 1.26
N ARG A 191 5.86 -5.63 2.22
CA ARG A 191 6.37 -5.65 3.55
C ARG A 191 7.49 -6.67 3.56
N SER A 192 8.73 -6.20 3.45
CA SER A 192 9.83 -6.82 4.20
C SER A 192 9.66 -6.61 5.71
N ASN A 193 8.41 -6.42 6.21
CA ASN A 193 8.06 -6.38 7.63
C ASN A 193 8.35 -7.70 8.32
N PHE A 194 8.90 -8.70 7.62
CA PHE A 194 9.50 -9.84 8.25
C PHE A 194 10.61 -9.35 9.20
N ASP A 195 10.19 -9.04 10.42
CA ASP A 195 11.05 -8.93 11.57
C ASP A 195 11.32 -10.37 12.02
N PRO A 196 12.52 -10.92 11.76
CA PRO A 196 12.80 -12.30 12.14
C PRO A 196 12.66 -12.53 13.64
N ASP A 197 12.69 -11.50 14.49
CA ASP A 197 12.57 -11.66 15.95
C ASP A 197 11.09 -11.70 16.41
N THR A 198 10.16 -11.13 15.64
CA THR A 198 8.73 -11.05 16.04
C THR A 198 7.76 -11.71 15.05
N MET A 199 8.21 -11.97 13.83
CA MET A 199 7.48 -12.62 12.74
C MET A 199 8.13 -13.94 12.33
N SER A 200 8.98 -14.51 13.20
CA SER A 200 9.33 -15.93 13.17
C SER A 200 8.62 -16.67 14.31
N GLY A 201 8.07 -17.84 14.02
CA GLY A 201 7.36 -18.66 14.99
C GLY A 201 6.19 -19.45 14.37
N PRO A 202 5.59 -20.39 15.11
CA PRO A 202 4.57 -21.30 14.57
C PRO A 202 3.35 -20.61 13.94
N GLY A 203 3.02 -19.39 14.37
CA GLY A 203 1.90 -18.60 13.83
C GLY A 203 2.22 -17.75 12.59
N PHE A 204 3.47 -17.73 12.14
CA PHE A 204 3.94 -16.99 10.94
C PHE A 204 4.68 -17.89 9.95
N ASN A 205 4.72 -19.20 10.18
CA ASN A 205 5.10 -20.11 9.13
C ASN A 205 4.07 -19.99 8.01
N ASN A 206 4.54 -19.84 6.76
CA ASN A 206 3.72 -20.29 5.63
C ASN A 206 3.20 -21.66 6.02
N VAL A 207 1.90 -21.82 5.88
CA VAL A 207 1.29 -23.11 6.10
C VAL A 207 2.05 -24.06 5.17
N PRO A 208 2.82 -25.03 5.71
CA PRO A 208 3.48 -25.97 4.83
C PRO A 208 2.37 -26.64 4.02
N PRO A 209 2.59 -27.10 2.78
CA PRO A 209 1.52 -27.67 1.96
C PRO A 209 0.69 -28.73 2.71
N GLU A 210 1.35 -29.52 3.54
CA GLU A 210 0.79 -30.54 4.45
C GLU A 210 -0.07 -29.99 5.62
N GLY A 211 0.00 -28.69 5.90
CA GLY A 211 -0.79 -27.97 6.89
C GLY A 211 -1.95 -27.15 6.28
N GLU A 212 -1.95 -26.89 4.96
CA GLU A 212 -3.05 -26.19 4.28
C GLU A 212 -4.33 -27.04 4.34
N GLU A 213 -4.17 -28.36 4.31
CA GLU A 213 -5.23 -29.36 4.38
C GLU A 213 -6.03 -29.34 5.71
N ASN A 214 -5.56 -28.62 6.74
CA ASN A 214 -6.14 -28.65 8.10
C ASN A 214 -6.58 -27.29 8.66
N LEU A 215 -6.52 -26.20 7.89
CA LEU A 215 -6.81 -24.84 8.40
C LEU A 215 -8.29 -24.43 8.46
N GLY A 216 -9.20 -25.38 8.33
CA GLY A 216 -10.61 -25.20 8.64
C GLY A 216 -11.48 -25.44 7.43
N GLN A 217 -12.32 -26.48 7.53
CA GLN A 217 -13.23 -26.99 6.50
C GLN A 217 -12.61 -27.01 5.10
N ASN A 218 -12.29 -28.20 4.58
CA ASN A 218 -12.77 -28.46 3.23
C ASN A 218 -14.28 -28.17 3.30
N VAL A 219 -14.69 -26.93 3.01
CA VAL A 219 -15.98 -26.70 2.43
C VAL A 219 -15.81 -27.44 1.12
N GLU A 220 -16.26 -28.69 1.13
CA GLU A 220 -16.21 -29.53 -0.05
C GLU A 220 -17.00 -28.73 -1.07
N ASP A 221 -16.28 -28.05 -1.98
CA ASP A 221 -16.88 -27.23 -3.02
C ASP A 221 -17.86 -28.17 -3.67
N CYS A 222 -19.15 -27.89 -3.45
CA CYS A 222 -20.17 -28.81 -3.89
C CYS A 222 -20.21 -28.71 -5.38
N VAL A 223 -19.49 -29.64 -6.01
CA VAL A 223 -19.39 -29.79 -7.46
C VAL A 223 -20.80 -30.12 -7.95
N GLY A 224 -21.61 -29.07 -8.13
CA GLY A 224 -23.04 -29.16 -8.37
C GLY A 224 -23.92 -28.04 -7.79
N ASP A 225 -23.48 -27.31 -6.77
CA ASP A 225 -24.21 -26.17 -6.17
C ASP A 225 -23.82 -24.87 -6.88
N VAL A 226 -24.38 -24.68 -8.07
CA VAL A 226 -23.99 -23.57 -8.97
C VAL A 226 -24.61 -22.25 -8.55
N ASN A 227 -25.62 -22.27 -7.67
CA ASN A 227 -26.24 -21.06 -7.14
C ASN A 227 -25.75 -20.68 -5.73
N PHE A 228 -24.87 -21.50 -5.13
CA PHE A 228 -24.29 -21.34 -3.79
C PHE A 228 -25.33 -21.27 -2.67
N ASP A 229 -26.44 -22.02 -2.79
CA ASP A 229 -27.49 -22.07 -1.78
C ASP A 229 -27.26 -23.17 -0.71
N GLY A 230 -26.18 -23.96 -0.87
CA GLY A 230 -25.78 -25.05 0.01
C GLY A 230 -26.49 -26.37 -0.28
N LEU A 231 -27.29 -26.46 -1.35
CA LEU A 231 -28.05 -27.65 -1.72
C LEU A 231 -28.00 -27.90 -3.23
N VAL A 232 -27.39 -29.00 -3.66
CA VAL A 232 -27.45 -29.41 -5.07
C VAL A 232 -28.84 -29.92 -5.41
N ASN A 233 -29.67 -29.12 -6.07
CA ASN A 233 -31.08 -29.39 -6.29
C ASN A 233 -31.58 -28.98 -7.69
N PHE A 234 -32.90 -28.93 -7.89
CA PHE A 234 -33.47 -28.56 -9.20
C PHE A 234 -33.18 -27.11 -9.61
N GLN A 235 -32.84 -26.23 -8.67
CA GLN A 235 -32.45 -24.87 -8.98
C GLN A 235 -31.12 -24.85 -9.74
N ASP A 236 -30.14 -25.64 -9.29
CA ASP A 236 -28.84 -25.79 -9.95
C ASP A 236 -28.97 -26.40 -11.34
N LEU A 237 -29.81 -27.43 -11.44
CA LEU A 237 -30.10 -28.07 -12.72
C LEU A 237 -30.74 -27.08 -13.71
N ASN A 238 -31.70 -26.28 -13.25
CA ASN A 238 -32.35 -25.28 -14.09
C ASN A 238 -31.37 -24.19 -14.50
N PHE A 239 -30.38 -23.87 -13.65
CA PHE A 239 -29.34 -22.90 -13.93
C PHE A 239 -28.46 -23.38 -15.10
N ILE A 240 -27.90 -24.60 -15.03
CA ILE A 240 -27.13 -25.20 -16.14
C ILE A 240 -27.97 -25.28 -17.41
N VAL A 241 -29.20 -25.79 -17.33
CA VAL A 241 -30.06 -25.95 -18.51
C VAL A 241 -30.39 -24.61 -19.16
N SER A 242 -30.47 -23.52 -18.39
CA SER A 242 -30.73 -22.18 -18.92
C SER A 242 -29.56 -21.58 -19.70
N ASN A 243 -28.33 -22.04 -19.44
CA ASN A 243 -27.10 -21.58 -20.09
C ASN A 243 -26.44 -22.68 -20.97
N PHE A 244 -27.14 -23.78 -21.24
CA PHE A 244 -26.60 -24.92 -21.98
C PHE A 244 -26.14 -24.56 -23.41
N ASN A 245 -24.99 -25.07 -23.84
CA ASN A 245 -24.28 -24.73 -25.08
C ASN A 245 -23.94 -23.23 -25.22
N THR A 246 -23.51 -22.60 -24.13
CA THR A 246 -22.96 -21.23 -24.19
C THR A 246 -21.52 -21.22 -23.68
N ASP A 247 -20.70 -20.35 -24.24
CA ASP A 247 -19.35 -20.08 -23.74
C ASP A 247 -19.48 -19.08 -22.59
N GLN A 248 -19.32 -19.49 -21.33
CA GLN A 248 -19.48 -18.63 -20.15
C GLN A 248 -18.45 -18.99 -19.07
N ALA A 249 -18.43 -18.24 -17.97
CA ALA A 249 -17.57 -18.51 -16.83
C ALA A 249 -18.23 -19.47 -15.82
N TRP A 250 -17.45 -19.99 -14.87
CA TRP A 250 -17.91 -20.88 -13.80
C TRP A 250 -19.18 -20.43 -13.06
N LEU A 251 -19.32 -19.11 -12.82
CA LEU A 251 -20.52 -18.54 -12.17
C LEU A 251 -21.81 -18.67 -12.98
N ASP A 252 -21.73 -19.02 -14.26
CA ASP A 252 -22.86 -19.15 -15.18
C ASP A 252 -23.22 -20.61 -15.46
N GLY A 253 -22.48 -21.58 -14.89
CA GLY A 253 -22.81 -23.01 -14.93
C GLY A 253 -21.73 -23.93 -15.53
N ASP A 254 -20.56 -23.40 -15.87
CA ASP A 254 -19.35 -24.15 -16.30
C ASP A 254 -18.63 -24.69 -15.05
N VAL A 255 -19.10 -25.82 -14.53
CA VAL A 255 -18.64 -26.36 -13.24
C VAL A 255 -17.33 -27.14 -13.34
N ASP A 256 -16.92 -27.57 -14.54
CA ASP A 256 -15.61 -28.20 -14.74
C ASP A 256 -14.50 -27.21 -15.16
N GLY A 257 -14.88 -26.00 -15.56
CA GLY A 257 -13.97 -24.90 -15.87
C GLY A 257 -13.30 -25.03 -17.24
N ASP A 258 -13.87 -25.80 -18.17
CA ASP A 258 -13.31 -25.98 -19.51
C ASP A 258 -13.70 -24.87 -20.51
N GLY A 259 -14.64 -24.00 -20.10
CA GLY A 259 -15.00 -22.78 -20.80
C GLY A 259 -16.28 -22.89 -21.64
N ASP A 260 -16.98 -24.01 -21.60
CA ASP A 260 -18.35 -24.16 -22.11
C ASP A 260 -19.29 -24.80 -21.07
N ILE A 261 -20.60 -24.75 -21.34
CA ILE A 261 -21.62 -25.35 -20.49
C ILE A 261 -22.28 -26.49 -21.26
N ASP A 262 -21.89 -27.72 -20.98
CA ASP A 262 -22.27 -28.89 -21.76
C ASP A 262 -22.74 -30.08 -20.92
N PHE A 263 -22.73 -31.29 -21.50
CA PHE A 263 -23.17 -32.49 -20.79
C PHE A 263 -22.22 -32.90 -19.65
N THR A 264 -20.98 -32.45 -19.67
CA THR A 264 -19.96 -32.69 -18.64
C THR A 264 -20.36 -31.95 -17.38
N ASP A 265 -20.68 -30.66 -17.47
CA ASP A 265 -21.21 -29.84 -16.37
C ASP A 265 -22.50 -30.40 -15.78
N LEU A 266 -23.43 -30.76 -16.68
CA LEU A 266 -24.70 -31.34 -16.28
C LEU A 266 -24.50 -32.66 -15.50
N ASN A 267 -23.57 -33.51 -15.95
CA ASN A 267 -23.28 -34.76 -15.27
C ASN A 267 -22.64 -34.52 -13.89
N LEU A 268 -21.86 -33.45 -13.73
CA LEU A 268 -21.29 -33.05 -12.46
C LEU A 268 -22.38 -32.62 -11.46
N VAL A 269 -23.31 -31.72 -11.84
CA VAL A 269 -24.48 -31.38 -10.99
C VAL A 269 -25.30 -32.62 -10.64
N LEU A 270 -25.55 -33.49 -11.62
CA LEU A 270 -26.32 -34.72 -11.38
C LEU A 270 -25.62 -35.70 -10.45
N SER A 271 -24.28 -35.69 -10.40
CA SER A 271 -23.50 -36.55 -9.51
C SER A 271 -23.66 -36.17 -8.03
N GLY A 272 -23.91 -34.89 -7.75
CA GLY A 272 -24.23 -34.36 -6.43
C GLY A 272 -25.73 -34.21 -6.14
N PHE A 273 -26.63 -34.66 -7.03
CA PHE A 273 -28.04 -34.29 -6.90
C PHE A 273 -28.67 -34.75 -5.56
N ASN A 274 -29.37 -33.82 -4.89
CA ASN A 274 -30.02 -34.00 -3.60
C ASN A 274 -29.05 -34.24 -2.43
N THR A 275 -27.84 -33.66 -2.51
CA THR A 275 -26.89 -33.56 -1.38
C THR A 275 -26.87 -32.13 -0.83
N ALA A 276 -26.63 -32.03 0.49
CA ALA A 276 -26.38 -30.76 1.16
C ALA A 276 -24.88 -30.58 1.40
N CYS A 277 -24.45 -29.32 1.43
CA CYS A 277 -23.07 -28.89 1.49
C CYS A 277 -22.88 -28.06 2.76
N ASP A 278 -22.01 -28.52 3.68
CA ASP A 278 -21.76 -27.89 4.99
C ASP A 278 -20.36 -27.24 5.07
#